data_AF-A0A9W6M5Y0-F1
#
_entry.id   AF-A0A9W6M5Y0-F1
#
_cell.length_a   1.000
_cell.length_b   1.000
_cell.length_c   1.000
_cell.angle_alpha   90.00
_cell.angle_beta   90.00
_cell.angle_gamma   90.00
#
_symmetry.space_group_name_H-M   'P 1'
#
loop_
_entity.id
_entity.type
_entity.pdbx_description
1 polymer ?
#
loop_
_entity_poly.entity_id
_entity_poly.type
_entity_poly.pdbx_seq_one_letter_code
_entity_poly.pdbx_strand_id
1 'polypeptide(L)'
;MSDPDVRLRRFRALPGLFAEAPTWLVATVGAALVVLGALIAVRPLTSLWVLAVYAGASCILSGVAELVRGRRPGILRMVVGVVWIVVGIALIAWLGVSIALLPIVMAALLVVGGLSDLPRLRQGPLSARVLTAAWILAQIAFGVLALLWPDLTSVTVAVLFGLRAVVFGLTLLWRALAPWRRRLRATRASRDPAPRGRIIAAAVGRWVAALLVVAVSAGAWMVSLDLRAGLPVVDAFYSTPAEVPDAPGALLRADAWPGTAPAGAHVERILYTTTDLHGAPAVASAIVVIPDTLPDGQARVVLWDHGTTGIARDCAPSLMMNMFDIQGIPAVAQAVSAGWVIVATDYSGQGAAGDFPYLIGQGEARSTLDAFRAARHLDGLDLPAEAVVWGHSQGGHAALWTGALAAEYAPELHILGVAAVSPAADPRGLAQRIIGAAGSSPVTTLAVAWVLIPYSQAYDDVDFAAQVAPAGRAIVREMSARCASQPGLLVSVLSAIGVGSGDRLYLGDLTGGVLGARLDDNKTLGPWGAPLLIAWGGSDEVIAPALQHDYVGELCAAGVDLTSHEYPGLSHMGVVTEGSGFLPLLVSWTADRFAGRAAPPSTC
;
A
#
# COMPACT_ATOMS: atom_id res chain seq x y z
N MET A 1 -64.25 2.46 -13.58
CA MET A 1 -63.14 1.47 -13.66
C MET A 1 -61.97 2.15 -14.34
N SER A 2 -61.01 2.60 -13.54
CA SER A 2 -59.82 3.33 -13.99
C SER A 2 -58.63 2.38 -14.09
N ASP A 3 -58.06 2.31 -15.29
CA ASP A 3 -56.92 1.49 -15.73
C ASP A 3 -55.74 1.47 -14.73
N PRO A 4 -55.27 0.29 -14.27
CA PRO A 4 -54.13 0.16 -13.35
C PRO A 4 -52.78 0.58 -13.96
N ASP A 5 -52.65 0.66 -15.29
CA ASP A 5 -51.37 0.98 -15.95
C ASP A 5 -50.92 2.44 -15.77
N VAL A 6 -51.80 3.33 -15.32
CA VAL A 6 -51.49 4.75 -15.10
C VAL A 6 -50.68 4.99 -13.82
N ARG A 7 -50.69 4.06 -12.84
CA ARG A 7 -50.01 4.25 -11.54
C ARG A 7 -48.53 3.88 -11.55
N LEU A 8 -48.06 3.06 -12.49
CA LEU A 8 -46.64 2.67 -12.59
C LEU A 8 -45.74 3.72 -13.27
N ARG A 9 -46.32 4.73 -13.93
CA ARG A 9 -45.56 5.87 -14.49
C ARG A 9 -45.10 6.90 -13.43
N ARG A 10 -45.57 6.79 -12.19
CA ARG A 10 -45.51 7.88 -11.19
C ARG A 10 -44.16 8.13 -10.50
N PHE A 11 -43.13 7.31 -10.68
CA PHE A 11 -41.87 7.45 -9.91
C PHE A 11 -40.57 7.50 -10.71
N ARG A 12 -40.63 7.76 -12.03
CA ARG A 12 -39.42 7.99 -12.81
C ARG A 12 -39.53 9.34 -13.53
N ALA A 13 -39.09 10.43 -12.88
CA ALA A 13 -39.07 11.77 -13.49
C ALA A 13 -38.19 11.83 -14.74
N LEU A 14 -37.03 11.19 -14.70
CA LEU A 14 -36.04 11.27 -15.76
C LEU A 14 -36.50 10.62 -17.09
N PRO A 15 -37.07 9.40 -17.11
CA PRO A 15 -37.55 8.78 -18.35
C PRO A 15 -38.72 9.49 -19.01
N GLY A 16 -39.49 10.31 -18.28
CA GLY A 16 -40.59 11.10 -18.85
C GLY A 16 -40.09 12.27 -19.69
N LEU A 17 -39.03 12.95 -19.24
CA LEU A 17 -38.41 14.08 -19.96
C LEU A 17 -37.70 13.64 -21.25
N PHE A 18 -37.12 12.43 -21.29
CA PHE A 18 -36.49 11.90 -22.49
C PHE A 18 -37.44 11.16 -23.44
N ALA A 19 -38.73 11.02 -23.08
CA ALA A 19 -39.70 10.35 -23.94
C ALA A 19 -40.10 11.20 -25.16
N GLU A 20 -40.04 12.53 -25.04
CA GLU A 20 -40.40 13.51 -26.08
C GLU A 20 -39.18 14.24 -26.66
N ALA A 21 -37.97 13.93 -26.18
CA ALA A 21 -36.74 14.57 -26.62
C ALA A 21 -36.30 14.13 -28.03
N PRO A 22 -35.67 15.02 -28.83
CA PRO A 22 -35.09 14.65 -30.12
C PRO A 22 -34.07 13.52 -29.98
N THR A 23 -34.05 12.58 -30.94
CA THR A 23 -33.15 11.41 -30.91
C THR A 23 -31.67 11.78 -30.87
N TRP A 24 -31.29 12.90 -31.51
CA TRP A 24 -29.91 13.41 -31.45
C TRP A 24 -29.53 13.84 -30.03
N LEU A 25 -30.43 14.52 -29.31
CA LEU A 25 -30.20 14.95 -27.93
C LEU A 25 -30.05 13.76 -26.98
N VAL A 26 -30.91 12.74 -27.14
CA VAL A 26 -30.83 11.48 -26.36
C VAL A 26 -29.52 10.74 -26.65
N ALA A 27 -29.04 10.74 -27.89
CA ALA A 27 -27.78 10.12 -28.27
C ALA A 27 -26.58 10.89 -27.68
N THR A 28 -26.56 12.22 -27.78
CA THR A 28 -25.49 13.07 -27.24
C THR A 28 -25.39 12.93 -25.72
N VAL A 29 -26.53 12.99 -25.01
CA VAL A 29 -26.58 12.78 -23.56
C VAL A 29 -26.15 11.36 -23.20
N GLY A 30 -26.57 10.35 -23.97
CA GLY A 30 -26.14 8.97 -23.78
C GLY A 30 -24.62 8.78 -23.92
N ALA A 31 -24.02 9.35 -24.97
CA ALA A 31 -22.57 9.30 -25.19
C ALA A 31 -21.80 10.05 -24.09
N ALA A 32 -22.26 11.24 -23.70
CA ALA A 32 -21.66 12.01 -22.62
C ALA A 32 -21.67 11.24 -21.29
N LEU A 33 -22.76 10.54 -20.97
CA LEU A 33 -22.86 9.71 -19.76
C LEU A 33 -21.96 8.47 -19.80
N VAL A 34 -21.74 7.87 -20.97
CA VAL A 34 -20.78 6.77 -21.13
C VAL A 34 -19.36 7.25 -20.88
N VAL A 35 -18.96 8.37 -21.50
CA VAL A 35 -17.61 8.94 -21.32
C VAL A 35 -17.40 9.37 -19.87
N LEU A 36 -18.34 10.11 -19.30
CA LEU A 36 -18.28 10.56 -17.91
C LEU A 36 -18.26 9.38 -16.93
N GLY A 37 -19.13 8.38 -17.13
CA GLY A 37 -19.18 7.18 -16.29
C GLY A 37 -17.90 6.35 -16.36
N ALA A 38 -17.31 6.22 -17.55
CA ALA A 38 -16.03 5.53 -17.74
C ALA A 38 -14.89 6.29 -17.05
N LEU A 39 -14.85 7.63 -17.15
CA LEU A 39 -13.87 8.46 -16.46
C LEU A 39 -13.97 8.33 -14.94
N ILE A 40 -15.20 8.35 -14.39
CA ILE A 40 -15.42 8.18 -12.94
C ILE A 40 -15.03 6.76 -12.48
N ALA A 41 -15.36 5.72 -13.26
CA ALA A 41 -15.05 4.34 -12.91
C ALA A 41 -13.55 4.03 -12.98
N VAL A 42 -12.84 4.58 -13.97
CA VAL A 42 -11.40 4.38 -14.15
C VAL A 42 -10.58 5.27 -13.23
N ARG A 43 -11.10 6.45 -12.85
CA ARG A 43 -10.40 7.41 -11.98
C ARG A 43 -11.29 7.93 -10.85
N PRO A 44 -11.67 7.07 -9.89
CA PRO A 44 -12.63 7.42 -8.84
C PRO A 44 -12.14 8.56 -7.95
N LEU A 45 -10.84 8.58 -7.61
CA LEU A 45 -10.25 9.57 -6.69
C LEU A 45 -10.18 10.99 -7.29
N THR A 46 -9.79 11.15 -8.57
CA THR A 46 -9.85 12.47 -9.24
C THR A 46 -11.24 12.92 -9.62
N SER A 47 -12.16 11.97 -9.70
CA SER A 47 -13.56 12.26 -10.02
C SER A 47 -14.39 12.57 -8.79
N LEU A 48 -13.81 12.63 -7.59
CA LEU A 48 -14.54 12.94 -6.36
C LEU A 48 -15.21 14.31 -6.42
N TRP A 49 -14.56 15.31 -7.02
CA TRP A 49 -15.18 16.63 -7.23
C TRP A 49 -16.34 16.56 -8.23
N VAL A 50 -16.17 15.81 -9.33
CA VAL A 50 -17.23 15.58 -10.32
C VAL A 50 -18.41 14.84 -9.69
N LEU A 51 -18.13 13.86 -8.83
CA LEU A 51 -19.13 13.11 -8.07
C LEU A 51 -19.84 14.02 -7.07
N ALA A 52 -19.13 14.91 -6.37
CA ALA A 52 -19.71 15.88 -5.44
C ALA A 52 -20.60 16.89 -6.16
N VAL A 53 -20.15 17.45 -7.29
CA VAL A 53 -20.93 18.37 -8.13
C VAL A 53 -22.18 17.67 -8.67
N TYR A 54 -22.03 16.45 -9.17
CA TYR A 54 -23.15 15.66 -9.66
C TYR A 54 -24.14 15.30 -8.55
N ALA A 55 -23.65 14.85 -7.39
CA ALA A 55 -24.49 14.50 -6.24
C ALA A 55 -25.24 15.74 -5.75
N GLY A 56 -24.56 16.87 -5.64
CA GLY A 56 -25.17 18.16 -5.28
C GLY A 56 -26.22 18.60 -6.29
N ALA A 57 -25.93 18.54 -7.59
CA ALA A 57 -26.88 18.85 -8.66
C ALA A 57 -28.09 17.90 -8.63
N SER A 58 -27.87 16.61 -8.36
CA SER A 58 -28.93 15.61 -8.26
C SER A 58 -29.81 15.83 -7.03
N CYS A 59 -29.24 16.24 -5.89
CA CYS A 59 -29.98 16.64 -4.70
C CYS A 59 -30.86 17.86 -4.99
N ILE A 60 -30.30 18.89 -5.64
CA ILE A 60 -31.04 20.10 -6.04
C ILE A 60 -32.19 19.72 -6.98
N LEU A 61 -31.91 18.97 -8.05
CA LEU A 61 -32.93 18.56 -9.02
C LEU A 61 -34.02 17.69 -8.38
N SER A 62 -33.66 16.82 -7.44
CA SER A 62 -34.63 15.98 -6.71
C SER A 62 -35.49 16.81 -5.77
N GLY A 63 -34.91 17.77 -5.05
CA GLY A 63 -35.65 18.70 -4.21
C GLY A 63 -36.61 19.59 -5.02
N VAL A 64 -36.15 20.13 -6.16
CA VAL A 64 -37.00 20.90 -7.09
C VAL A 64 -38.13 20.02 -7.64
N ALA A 65 -37.84 18.80 -8.06
CA ALA A 65 -38.86 17.88 -8.56
C ALA A 65 -39.92 17.56 -7.49
N GLU A 66 -39.52 17.45 -6.23
CA GLU A 66 -40.44 17.18 -5.13
C GLU A 66 -41.35 18.38 -4.80
N LEU A 67 -40.84 19.60 -4.99
CA LEU A 67 -41.61 20.85 -4.85
C LEU A 67 -42.56 21.10 -6.03
N VAL A 68 -42.19 20.71 -7.25
CA VAL A 68 -42.98 20.92 -8.47
C VAL A 68 -44.04 19.84 -8.70
N ARG A 69 -43.91 18.66 -8.08
CA ARG A 69 -44.85 17.54 -8.22
C ARG A 69 -46.15 17.76 -7.43
N GLY A 70 -47.10 18.40 -8.09
CA GLY A 70 -48.51 18.51 -7.67
C GLY A 70 -48.92 19.93 -7.34
N ARG A 71 -50.22 20.25 -7.54
CA ARG A 71 -50.75 21.62 -7.37
C ARG A 71 -50.66 22.18 -5.94
N ARG A 72 -50.48 21.33 -4.91
CA ARG A 72 -50.26 21.71 -3.49
C ARG A 72 -49.42 20.64 -2.75
N PRO A 73 -48.12 20.84 -2.50
CA PRO A 73 -47.33 19.93 -1.67
C PRO A 73 -47.74 20.03 -0.19
N GLY A 74 -47.73 18.92 0.54
CA GLY A 74 -47.91 18.92 2.00
C GLY A 74 -46.64 19.41 2.72
N ILE A 75 -46.77 19.92 3.95
CA ILE A 75 -45.67 20.52 4.74
C ILE A 75 -44.42 19.62 4.79
N LEU A 76 -44.60 18.32 5.04
CA LEU A 76 -43.49 17.36 5.07
C LEU A 76 -42.74 17.27 3.73
N ARG A 77 -43.44 17.34 2.60
CA ARG A 77 -42.82 17.32 1.26
C ARG A 77 -42.09 18.63 0.96
N MET A 78 -42.63 19.75 1.41
CA MET A 78 -41.98 21.06 1.29
C MET A 78 -40.67 21.09 2.08
N VAL A 79 -40.69 20.63 3.34
CA VAL A 79 -39.49 20.52 4.18
C VAL A 79 -38.45 19.60 3.54
N VAL A 80 -38.85 18.40 3.11
CA VAL A 80 -37.93 17.45 2.45
C VAL A 80 -37.33 18.05 1.18
N GLY A 81 -38.14 18.69 0.33
CA GLY A 81 -37.67 19.32 -0.90
C GLY A 81 -36.66 20.45 -0.66
N VAL A 82 -36.91 21.31 0.34
CA VAL A 82 -35.99 22.39 0.73
C VAL A 82 -34.69 21.82 1.31
N VAL A 83 -34.77 20.80 2.17
CA VAL A 83 -33.58 20.12 2.73
C VAL A 83 -32.70 19.55 1.63
N TRP A 84 -33.27 18.88 0.62
CA TRP A 84 -32.50 18.36 -0.52
C TRP A 84 -31.78 19.45 -1.32
N ILE A 85 -32.40 20.62 -1.49
CA ILE A 85 -31.79 21.75 -2.19
C ILE A 85 -30.63 22.33 -1.37
N VAL A 86 -30.84 22.55 -0.06
CA VAL A 86 -29.81 23.09 0.84
C VAL A 86 -28.62 22.13 0.93
N VAL A 87 -28.88 20.84 1.10
CA VAL A 87 -27.84 19.79 1.09
C VAL A 87 -27.10 19.79 -0.25
N GLY A 88 -27.81 19.91 -1.37
CA GLY A 88 -27.16 19.94 -2.68
C GLY A 88 -26.30 21.19 -2.94
N ILE A 89 -26.72 22.36 -2.45
CA ILE A 89 -25.92 23.60 -2.52
C ILE A 89 -24.69 23.49 -1.62
N ALA A 90 -24.86 23.00 -0.39
CA ALA A 90 -23.75 22.76 0.54
C ALA A 90 -22.74 21.75 -0.05
N LEU A 91 -23.23 20.68 -0.70
CA LEU A 91 -22.37 19.71 -1.37
C LEU A 91 -21.51 20.36 -2.47
N ILE A 92 -22.05 21.27 -3.26
CA ILE A 92 -21.29 21.95 -4.34
C ILE A 92 -20.34 23.00 -3.77
N ALA A 93 -20.77 23.77 -2.77
CA ALA A 93 -20.02 24.90 -2.23
C ALA A 93 -18.90 24.49 -1.25
N TRP A 94 -19.04 23.37 -0.54
CA TRP A 94 -18.16 23.00 0.59
C TRP A 94 -17.23 21.80 0.30
N LEU A 95 -17.55 20.92 -0.66
CA LEU A 95 -16.67 19.78 -1.00
C LEU A 95 -15.43 20.14 -1.83
N GLY A 96 -15.30 21.39 -2.28
CA GLY A 96 -14.01 21.91 -2.72
C GLY A 96 -13.00 22.08 -1.56
N VAL A 97 -13.46 22.04 -0.30
CA VAL A 97 -12.68 22.42 0.90
C VAL A 97 -12.47 21.25 1.87
N SER A 98 -13.39 20.27 1.97
CA SER A 98 -13.19 19.08 2.83
C SER A 98 -13.89 17.83 2.27
N ILE A 99 -13.10 16.91 1.71
CA ILE A 99 -13.54 15.61 1.15
C ILE A 99 -14.00 14.64 2.26
N ALA A 100 -13.57 14.86 3.51
CA ALA A 100 -13.86 14.00 4.66
C ALA A 100 -15.36 13.90 5.01
N LEU A 101 -16.20 14.82 4.52
CA LEU A 101 -17.64 14.83 4.79
C LEU A 101 -18.46 14.03 3.76
N LEU A 102 -17.87 13.69 2.60
CA LEU A 102 -18.57 12.95 1.54
C LEU A 102 -19.16 11.60 2.02
N PRO A 103 -18.42 10.75 2.75
CA PRO A 103 -18.93 9.45 3.21
C PRO A 103 -20.08 9.60 4.19
N ILE A 104 -20.02 10.59 5.07
CA ILE A 104 -21.06 10.89 6.07
C ILE A 104 -22.35 11.33 5.37
N VAL A 105 -22.25 12.22 4.38
CA VAL A 105 -23.42 12.65 3.62
C VAL A 105 -23.98 11.49 2.80
N MET A 106 -23.13 10.71 2.11
CA MET A 106 -23.56 9.54 1.36
C MET A 106 -24.25 8.50 2.25
N ALA A 107 -23.71 8.23 3.44
CA ALA A 107 -24.30 7.37 4.44
C ALA A 107 -25.71 7.84 4.82
N ALA A 108 -25.85 9.13 5.14
CA ALA A 108 -27.13 9.73 5.49
C ALA A 108 -28.13 9.61 4.33
N LEU A 109 -27.71 9.88 3.09
CA LEU A 109 -28.57 9.77 1.91
C LEU A 109 -29.03 8.32 1.66
N LEU A 110 -28.15 7.34 1.82
CA LEU A 110 -28.46 5.92 1.64
C LEU A 110 -29.41 5.41 2.73
N VAL A 111 -29.18 5.78 4.00
CA VAL A 111 -30.04 5.41 5.11
C VAL A 111 -31.42 6.05 4.97
N VAL A 112 -31.48 7.36 4.71
CA VAL A 112 -32.76 8.08 4.51
C VAL A 112 -33.50 7.55 3.27
N GLY A 113 -32.77 7.26 2.18
CA GLY A 113 -33.30 6.63 0.97
C GLY A 113 -33.94 5.27 1.26
N GLY A 114 -33.24 4.39 1.98
CA GLY A 114 -33.76 3.09 2.42
C GLY A 114 -35.00 3.23 3.30
N LEU A 115 -34.98 4.12 4.29
CA LEU A 115 -36.13 4.37 5.17
C LEU A 115 -37.34 4.93 4.41
N SER A 116 -37.13 5.77 3.40
CA SER A 116 -38.22 6.33 2.59
C SER A 116 -38.98 5.28 1.77
N ASP A 117 -38.37 4.12 1.52
CA ASP A 117 -38.95 3.00 0.78
C ASP A 117 -39.73 2.00 1.68
N LEU A 118 -39.66 2.11 3.02
CA LEU A 118 -40.40 1.26 3.96
C LEU A 118 -41.90 1.09 3.64
N PRO A 119 -42.65 2.14 3.25
CA PRO A 119 -44.08 2.00 2.93
C PRO A 119 -44.34 1.06 1.73
N ARG A 120 -43.35 0.86 0.85
CA ARG A 120 -43.47 0.01 -0.35
C ARG A 120 -43.42 -1.47 -0.02
N LEU A 121 -42.92 -1.86 1.16
CA LEU A 121 -42.95 -3.24 1.65
C LEU A 121 -44.37 -3.81 1.77
N ARG A 122 -45.37 -2.93 1.89
CA ARG A 122 -46.78 -3.32 2.02
C ARG A 122 -47.52 -3.39 0.66
N GLN A 123 -46.88 -3.01 -0.44
CA GLN A 123 -47.53 -2.88 -1.74
C GLN A 123 -47.02 -3.91 -2.76
N GLY A 124 -47.93 -4.48 -3.56
CA GLY A 124 -47.59 -5.39 -4.65
C GLY A 124 -47.40 -6.87 -4.25
N PRO A 125 -47.01 -7.73 -5.21
CA PRO A 125 -46.83 -9.18 -5.03
C PRO A 125 -45.60 -9.51 -4.17
N LEU A 126 -45.54 -10.71 -3.61
CA LEU A 126 -44.45 -11.16 -2.69
C LEU A 126 -43.05 -10.92 -3.28
N SER A 127 -42.85 -11.19 -4.57
CA SER A 127 -41.57 -10.95 -5.26
C SER A 127 -41.15 -9.47 -5.25
N ALA A 128 -42.10 -8.54 -5.41
CA ALA A 128 -41.83 -7.11 -5.34
C ALA A 128 -41.48 -6.68 -3.91
N ARG A 129 -42.13 -7.28 -2.91
CA ARG A 129 -41.84 -7.01 -1.49
C ARG A 129 -40.46 -7.51 -1.10
N VAL A 130 -40.08 -8.72 -1.53
CA VAL A 130 -38.74 -9.28 -1.30
C VAL A 130 -37.65 -8.43 -1.95
N LEU A 131 -37.85 -8.01 -3.20
CA LEU A 131 -36.92 -7.11 -3.89
C LEU A 131 -36.80 -5.74 -3.19
N THR A 132 -37.92 -5.21 -2.70
CA THR A 132 -37.93 -3.95 -1.95
C THR A 132 -37.22 -4.10 -0.60
N ALA A 133 -37.43 -5.20 0.11
CA ALA A 133 -36.74 -5.49 1.36
C ALA A 133 -35.23 -5.63 1.16
N ALA A 134 -34.80 -6.39 0.15
CA ALA A 134 -33.39 -6.53 -0.21
C ALA A 134 -32.76 -5.17 -0.58
N TRP A 135 -33.49 -4.32 -1.31
CA TRP A 135 -33.05 -2.97 -1.68
C TRP A 135 -32.89 -2.04 -0.47
N ILE A 136 -33.83 -2.09 0.49
CA ILE A 136 -33.76 -1.31 1.73
C ILE A 136 -32.57 -1.78 2.58
N LEU A 137 -32.44 -3.10 2.77
CA LEU A 137 -31.34 -3.70 3.52
C LEU A 137 -29.98 -3.34 2.90
N ALA A 138 -29.85 -3.44 1.58
CA ALA A 138 -28.62 -3.08 0.88
C ALA A 138 -28.27 -1.59 1.09
N GLN A 139 -29.25 -0.69 0.97
CA GLN A 139 -29.01 0.76 1.19
C GLN A 139 -28.56 1.05 2.63
N ILE A 140 -29.20 0.45 3.63
CA ILE A 140 -28.83 0.65 5.04
C ILE A 140 -27.44 0.06 5.31
N ALA A 141 -27.16 -1.17 4.84
CA ALA A 141 -25.86 -1.81 5.02
C ALA A 141 -24.73 -1.01 4.37
N PHE A 142 -24.91 -0.53 3.13
CA PHE A 142 -23.96 0.35 2.47
C PHE A 142 -23.83 1.70 3.20
N GLY A 143 -24.90 2.24 3.76
CA GLY A 143 -24.85 3.45 4.58
C GLY A 143 -24.04 3.28 5.86
N VAL A 144 -24.13 2.12 6.52
CA VAL A 144 -23.31 1.80 7.70
C VAL A 144 -21.84 1.60 7.31
N LEU A 145 -21.58 0.84 6.23
CA LEU A 145 -20.23 0.65 5.71
C LEU A 145 -19.57 1.99 5.33
N ALA A 146 -20.33 2.94 4.79
CA ALA A 146 -19.87 4.29 4.48
C ALA A 146 -19.37 5.08 5.70
N LEU A 147 -19.87 4.79 6.90
CA LEU A 147 -19.43 5.42 8.14
C LEU A 147 -18.25 4.69 8.75
N LEU A 148 -18.23 3.36 8.66
CA LEU A 148 -17.15 2.56 9.22
C LEU A 148 -15.87 2.76 8.43
N TRP A 149 -15.95 2.66 7.10
CA TRP A 149 -14.79 2.68 6.19
C TRP A 149 -14.97 3.80 5.13
N PRO A 150 -14.76 5.08 5.53
CA PRO A 150 -15.07 6.24 4.70
C PRO A 150 -14.32 6.28 3.36
N ASP A 151 -13.06 5.87 3.36
CA ASP A 151 -12.19 5.95 2.18
C ASP A 151 -12.54 4.87 1.15
N LEU A 152 -12.66 3.61 1.60
CA LEU A 152 -13.07 2.50 0.74
C LEU A 152 -14.47 2.74 0.17
N THR A 153 -15.37 3.31 0.96
CA THR A 153 -16.74 3.54 0.51
C THR A 153 -16.83 4.64 -0.54
N SER A 154 -16.03 5.70 -0.40
CA SER A 154 -15.96 6.77 -1.42
C SER A 154 -15.50 6.23 -2.77
N VAL A 155 -14.45 5.40 -2.77
CA VAL A 155 -13.95 4.75 -4.00
C VAL A 155 -14.98 3.78 -4.57
N THR A 156 -15.57 2.92 -3.72
CA THR A 156 -16.55 1.92 -4.14
C THR A 156 -17.79 2.58 -4.73
N VAL A 157 -18.30 3.63 -4.09
CA VAL A 157 -19.46 4.37 -4.58
C VAL A 157 -19.13 5.09 -5.89
N ALA A 158 -17.96 5.70 -6.02
CA ALA A 158 -17.52 6.32 -7.27
C ALA A 158 -17.48 5.29 -8.42
N VAL A 159 -16.87 4.12 -8.20
CA VAL A 159 -16.80 3.05 -9.21
C VAL A 159 -18.18 2.52 -9.58
N LEU A 160 -19.01 2.16 -8.60
CA LEU A 160 -20.36 1.66 -8.82
C LEU A 160 -21.22 2.70 -9.56
N PHE A 161 -21.05 3.97 -9.21
CA PHE A 161 -21.74 5.07 -9.86
C PHE A 161 -21.26 5.26 -11.32
N GLY A 162 -19.95 5.24 -11.56
CA GLY A 162 -19.37 5.32 -12.90
C GLY A 162 -19.89 4.20 -13.80
N LEU A 163 -19.88 2.96 -13.31
CA LEU A 163 -20.46 1.81 -14.01
C LEU A 163 -21.95 1.99 -14.29
N ARG A 164 -22.72 2.48 -13.31
CA ARG A 164 -24.15 2.77 -13.50
C ARG A 164 -24.39 3.84 -14.57
N ALA A 165 -23.58 4.89 -14.60
CA ALA A 165 -23.67 5.96 -15.60
C ALA A 165 -23.36 5.43 -17.00
N VAL A 166 -22.35 4.55 -17.15
CA VAL A 166 -22.05 3.85 -18.40
C VAL A 166 -23.23 3.01 -18.87
N VAL A 167 -23.79 2.16 -18.00
CA VAL A 167 -24.94 1.31 -18.34
C VAL A 167 -26.14 2.17 -18.76
N PHE A 168 -26.43 3.24 -18.01
CA PHE A 168 -27.53 4.13 -18.34
C PHE A 168 -27.30 4.85 -19.68
N GLY A 169 -26.10 5.37 -19.93
CA GLY A 169 -25.72 5.98 -21.20
C GLY A 169 -25.85 5.03 -22.39
N LEU A 170 -25.38 3.78 -22.26
CA LEU A 170 -25.55 2.73 -23.26
C LEU A 170 -27.04 2.42 -23.52
N THR A 171 -27.89 2.42 -22.49
CA THR A 171 -29.33 2.23 -22.69
C THR A 171 -29.99 3.40 -23.44
N LEU A 172 -29.53 4.63 -23.26
CA LEU A 172 -30.01 5.80 -24.00
C LEU A 172 -29.56 5.75 -25.47
N LEU A 173 -28.30 5.39 -25.73
CA LEU A 173 -27.78 5.16 -27.08
C LEU A 173 -28.57 4.06 -27.80
N TRP A 174 -28.83 2.94 -27.11
CA TRP A 174 -29.64 1.85 -27.65
C TRP A 174 -31.08 2.28 -27.99
N ARG A 175 -31.67 3.19 -27.19
CA ARG A 175 -32.99 3.77 -27.47
C ARG A 175 -32.96 4.76 -28.63
N ALA A 176 -31.93 5.58 -28.74
CA ALA A 176 -31.74 6.51 -29.85
C ALA A 176 -31.60 5.78 -31.20
N LEU A 177 -31.07 4.54 -31.19
CA LEU A 177 -30.98 3.66 -32.36
C LEU A 177 -32.30 2.96 -32.72
N ALA A 178 -33.34 3.03 -31.88
CA ALA A 178 -34.61 2.34 -32.10
C ALA A 178 -35.35 2.74 -33.40
N PRO A 179 -35.40 4.02 -33.83
CA PRO A 179 -36.02 4.42 -35.10
C PRO A 179 -35.32 3.80 -36.32
N TRP A 180 -33.98 3.75 -36.29
CA TRP A 180 -33.17 3.17 -37.36
C TRP A 180 -33.31 1.64 -37.42
N ARG A 181 -33.32 0.98 -36.26
CA ARG A 181 -33.59 -0.47 -36.15
C ARG A 181 -35.00 -0.86 -36.57
N ARG A 182 -36.00 0.01 -36.36
CA ARG A 182 -37.37 -0.19 -36.87
C ARG A 182 -37.41 -0.08 -38.40
N ARG A 183 -36.67 0.87 -38.99
CA ARG A 183 -36.51 0.97 -40.46
C ARG A 183 -35.83 -0.25 -41.07
N LEU A 184 -34.78 -0.77 -40.43
CA LEU A 184 -34.08 -2.00 -40.84
C LEU A 184 -34.88 -3.30 -40.64
N ARG A 185 -35.86 -3.30 -39.72
CA ARG A 185 -36.79 -4.42 -39.52
C ARG A 185 -38.00 -4.35 -40.45
N ALA A 186 -38.40 -3.15 -40.87
CA ALA A 186 -39.45 -2.96 -41.86
C ALA A 186 -39.07 -3.54 -43.23
N THR A 187 -37.78 -3.65 -43.55
CA THR A 187 -37.27 -4.33 -44.76
C THR A 187 -37.12 -5.86 -44.60
N ARG A 188 -37.31 -6.40 -43.39
CA ARG A 188 -37.34 -7.85 -43.08
C ARG A 188 -38.69 -8.22 -42.45
N ALA A 189 -39.77 -7.99 -43.20
CA ALA A 189 -41.08 -8.48 -42.80
C ALA A 189 -41.24 -9.96 -43.20
N SER A 190 -40.92 -10.88 -42.29
CA SER A 190 -41.72 -12.10 -42.10
C SER A 190 -41.47 -12.72 -40.73
N ARG A 191 -42.58 -12.97 -40.02
CA ARG A 191 -42.74 -13.60 -38.69
C ARG A 191 -42.42 -12.72 -37.48
N ASP A 192 -43.43 -11.98 -37.03
CA ASP A 192 -43.52 -11.56 -35.64
C ASP A 192 -43.71 -12.80 -34.75
N PRO A 193 -42.84 -13.07 -33.75
CA PRO A 193 -43.07 -14.15 -32.81
C PRO A 193 -44.28 -13.82 -31.92
N ALA A 194 -45.11 -14.83 -31.65
CA ALA A 194 -46.27 -14.73 -30.77
C ALA A 194 -45.92 -14.10 -29.40
N PRO A 195 -46.85 -13.40 -28.72
CA PRO A 195 -46.61 -12.66 -27.48
C PRO A 195 -45.98 -13.52 -26.35
N ARG A 196 -46.20 -14.83 -26.35
CA ARG A 196 -45.56 -15.80 -25.44
C ARG A 196 -44.04 -15.89 -25.61
N GLY A 197 -43.52 -15.82 -26.84
CA GLY A 197 -42.09 -15.89 -27.12
C GLY A 197 -41.30 -14.69 -26.59
N ARG A 198 -41.92 -13.50 -26.60
CA ARG A 198 -41.33 -12.28 -25.99
C ARG A 198 -41.27 -12.36 -24.46
N ILE A 199 -42.26 -13.00 -23.83
CA ILE A 199 -42.29 -13.21 -22.37
C ILE A 199 -41.20 -14.21 -21.95
N ILE A 200 -41.08 -15.34 -22.68
CA ILE A 200 -40.06 -16.36 -22.42
C ILE A 200 -38.66 -15.80 -22.63
N ALA A 201 -38.41 -15.07 -23.73
CA ALA A 201 -37.12 -14.44 -23.97
C ALA A 201 -36.73 -13.41 -22.89
N ALA A 202 -37.71 -12.64 -22.38
CA ALA A 202 -37.48 -11.70 -21.28
C ALA A 202 -37.29 -12.38 -19.91
N ALA A 203 -37.82 -13.59 -19.72
CA ALA A 203 -37.57 -14.40 -18.53
C ALA A 203 -36.19 -15.06 -18.59
N VAL A 204 -35.84 -15.66 -19.72
CA VAL A 204 -34.50 -16.24 -19.98
C VAL A 204 -33.42 -15.16 -19.84
N GLY A 205 -33.63 -13.97 -20.41
CA GLY A 205 -32.67 -12.86 -20.27
C GLY A 205 -32.47 -12.41 -18.81
N ARG A 206 -33.49 -12.48 -17.96
CA ARG A 206 -33.36 -12.18 -16.52
C ARG A 206 -32.57 -13.24 -15.78
N TRP A 207 -32.81 -14.52 -16.08
CA TRP A 207 -32.04 -15.62 -15.50
C TRP A 207 -30.57 -15.58 -15.94
N VAL A 208 -30.31 -15.32 -17.22
CA VAL A 208 -28.95 -15.14 -17.74
C VAL A 208 -28.25 -13.96 -17.07
N ALA A 209 -28.93 -12.81 -16.90
CA ALA A 209 -28.35 -11.66 -16.20
C ALA A 209 -28.08 -11.96 -14.72
N ALA A 210 -28.97 -12.67 -14.02
CA ALA A 210 -28.76 -13.07 -12.64
C ALA A 210 -27.57 -14.04 -12.50
N LEU A 211 -27.47 -15.04 -13.39
CA LEU A 211 -26.34 -15.97 -13.43
C LEU A 211 -25.02 -15.25 -13.72
N LEU A 212 -25.01 -14.27 -14.62
CA LEU A 212 -23.83 -13.45 -14.90
C LEU A 212 -23.40 -12.64 -13.67
N VAL A 213 -24.34 -12.03 -12.94
CA VAL A 213 -24.01 -11.29 -11.70
C VAL A 213 -23.41 -12.23 -10.64
N VAL A 214 -23.99 -13.42 -10.46
CA VAL A 214 -23.46 -14.41 -9.51
C VAL A 214 -22.07 -14.88 -9.94
N ALA A 215 -21.87 -15.19 -11.23
CA ALA A 215 -20.59 -15.63 -11.76
C ALA A 215 -19.50 -14.55 -11.62
N VAL A 216 -19.81 -13.29 -11.94
CA VAL A 216 -18.88 -12.16 -11.76
C VAL A 216 -18.57 -11.93 -10.28
N SER A 217 -19.56 -12.02 -9.39
CA SER A 217 -19.34 -11.84 -7.95
C SER A 217 -18.49 -12.98 -7.37
N ALA A 218 -18.74 -14.22 -7.77
CA ALA A 218 -17.94 -15.37 -7.37
C ALA A 218 -16.51 -15.30 -7.92
N GLY A 219 -16.34 -14.88 -9.18
CA GLY A 219 -15.04 -14.64 -9.78
C GLY A 219 -14.26 -13.54 -9.05
N ALA A 220 -14.92 -12.41 -8.74
CA ALA A 220 -14.31 -11.32 -7.95
C ALA A 220 -13.96 -11.77 -6.53
N TRP A 221 -14.80 -12.59 -5.88
CA TRP A 221 -14.50 -13.19 -4.58
C TRP A 221 -13.27 -14.10 -4.66
N MET A 222 -13.20 -14.99 -5.65
CA MET A 222 -12.03 -15.87 -5.85
C MET A 222 -10.75 -15.08 -6.07
N VAL A 223 -10.78 -14.07 -6.95
CA VAL A 223 -9.63 -13.17 -7.16
C VAL A 223 -9.27 -12.45 -5.86
N SER A 224 -10.25 -12.01 -5.06
CA SER A 224 -9.98 -11.38 -3.77
C SER A 224 -9.37 -12.35 -2.75
N LEU A 225 -9.74 -13.63 -2.76
CA LEU A 225 -9.12 -14.63 -1.89
C LEU A 225 -7.68 -14.90 -2.31
N ASP A 226 -7.44 -15.03 -3.61
CA ASP A 226 -6.11 -15.24 -4.17
C ASP A 226 -5.17 -14.06 -3.84
N LEU A 227 -5.64 -12.82 -4.01
CA LEU A 227 -4.89 -11.61 -3.63
C LEU A 227 -4.62 -11.50 -2.12
N ARG A 228 -5.48 -12.09 -1.27
CA ARG A 228 -5.31 -12.06 0.20
C ARG A 228 -4.46 -13.21 0.73
N ALA A 229 -4.37 -14.33 0.01
CA ALA A 229 -3.64 -15.51 0.44
C ALA A 229 -2.13 -15.28 0.57
N GLY A 230 -1.60 -14.22 -0.04
CA GLY A 230 -0.19 -13.80 0.09
C GLY A 230 0.06 -12.64 1.06
N LEU A 231 -0.95 -12.18 1.80
CA LEU A 231 -0.73 -11.10 2.78
C LEU A 231 -0.16 -11.68 4.09
N PRO A 232 0.96 -11.15 4.58
CA PRO A 232 1.52 -11.56 5.87
C PRO A 232 0.50 -11.34 7.00
N VAL A 233 0.28 -12.38 7.80
CA VAL A 233 -0.62 -12.31 8.96
C VAL A 233 0.22 -12.10 10.21
N VAL A 234 0.06 -10.94 10.83
CA VAL A 234 0.66 -10.64 12.14
C VAL A 234 -0.07 -11.47 13.21
N ASP A 235 0.49 -12.63 13.53
CA ASP A 235 -0.09 -13.55 14.51
C ASP A 235 0.20 -13.11 15.97
N ALA A 236 -0.22 -13.94 16.94
CA ALA A 236 -0.06 -13.66 18.35
C ALA A 236 1.42 -13.58 18.79
N PHE A 237 2.36 -14.23 18.10
CA PHE A 237 3.79 -14.20 18.41
C PHE A 237 4.31 -12.76 18.40
N TYR A 238 3.87 -11.98 17.42
CA TYR A 238 4.31 -10.62 17.15
C TYR A 238 3.65 -9.54 18.04
N SER A 239 2.75 -9.93 18.95
CA SER A 239 2.10 -8.96 19.85
C SER A 239 3.09 -8.38 20.86
N THR A 240 3.23 -7.06 20.91
CA THR A 240 4.04 -6.38 21.92
C THR A 240 3.46 -6.67 23.33
N PRO A 241 4.26 -7.12 24.31
CA PRO A 241 3.81 -7.28 25.69
C PRO A 241 3.31 -5.95 26.28
N ALA A 242 2.43 -6.03 27.29
CA ALA A 242 1.92 -4.83 27.97
C ALA A 242 3.03 -4.07 28.72
N GLU A 243 4.00 -4.80 29.27
CA GLU A 243 5.20 -4.26 29.91
C GLU A 243 6.40 -4.69 29.07
N VAL A 244 7.10 -3.70 28.50
CA VAL A 244 8.32 -3.90 27.72
C VAL A 244 9.50 -3.64 28.65
N PRO A 245 10.42 -4.61 28.84
CA PRO A 245 11.64 -4.40 29.60
C PRO A 245 12.47 -3.24 29.04
N ASP A 246 13.05 -2.43 29.92
CA ASP A 246 13.91 -1.30 29.50
C ASP A 246 15.27 -1.76 28.97
N ALA A 247 15.70 -2.98 29.29
CA ALA A 247 17.00 -3.50 28.87
C ALA A 247 16.98 -3.79 27.36
N PRO A 248 17.91 -3.22 26.57
CA PRO A 248 18.02 -3.50 25.15
C PRO A 248 18.51 -4.93 24.91
N GLY A 249 17.98 -5.59 23.87
CA GLY A 249 18.36 -6.94 23.49
C GLY A 249 17.81 -8.05 24.38
N ALA A 250 16.78 -7.78 25.18
CA ALA A 250 16.11 -8.82 25.98
C ALA A 250 15.23 -9.69 25.08
N LEU A 251 15.44 -11.00 25.13
CA LEU A 251 14.61 -11.98 24.43
C LEU A 251 13.23 -12.05 25.11
N LEU A 252 12.19 -11.65 24.37
CA LEU A 252 10.80 -11.69 24.85
C LEU A 252 10.13 -13.01 24.51
N ARG A 253 10.37 -13.52 23.29
CA ARG A 253 9.80 -14.77 22.78
C ARG A 253 10.73 -15.38 21.74
N ALA A 254 10.76 -16.69 21.68
CA ALA A 254 11.35 -17.48 20.62
C ALA A 254 10.37 -18.59 20.23
N ASP A 255 10.29 -18.90 18.94
CA ASP A 255 9.46 -19.98 18.41
C ASP A 255 10.01 -20.44 17.06
N ALA A 256 9.66 -21.66 16.66
CA ALA A 256 9.98 -22.14 15.31
C ALA A 256 9.32 -21.22 14.27
N TRP A 257 10.08 -20.84 13.25
CA TRP A 257 9.55 -20.03 12.18
C TRP A 257 8.71 -20.88 11.23
N PRO A 258 7.45 -20.49 10.93
CA PRO A 258 6.51 -21.33 10.17
C PRO A 258 6.75 -21.38 8.65
N GLY A 259 7.75 -20.67 8.13
CA GLY A 259 8.05 -20.62 6.70
C GLY A 259 8.96 -21.75 6.20
N THR A 260 9.39 -21.64 4.95
CA THR A 260 10.28 -22.64 4.31
C THR A 260 11.74 -22.36 4.67
N ALA A 261 12.31 -23.14 5.58
CA ALA A 261 13.71 -23.03 5.96
C ALA A 261 14.68 -23.39 4.80
N PRO A 262 15.87 -22.77 4.73
CA PRO A 262 16.91 -23.18 3.80
C PRO A 262 17.40 -24.59 4.12
N ALA A 263 17.86 -25.32 3.10
CA ALA A 263 18.33 -26.70 3.28
C ALA A 263 19.55 -26.77 4.23
N GLY A 264 19.51 -27.69 5.20
CA GLY A 264 20.58 -27.90 6.18
C GLY A 264 20.57 -26.93 7.36
N ALA A 265 19.45 -26.23 7.58
CA ALA A 265 19.24 -25.37 8.73
C ALA A 265 17.79 -25.44 9.21
N HIS A 266 17.59 -25.08 10.48
CA HIS A 266 16.30 -24.69 11.01
C HIS A 266 16.28 -23.18 11.25
N VAL A 267 15.08 -22.61 11.35
CA VAL A 267 14.89 -21.18 11.50
C VAL A 267 14.00 -20.93 12.70
N GLU A 268 14.46 -20.08 13.59
CA GLU A 268 13.66 -19.53 14.68
C GLU A 268 13.25 -18.10 14.37
N ARG A 269 12.10 -17.68 14.88
CA ARG A 269 11.72 -16.27 14.98
C ARG A 269 11.86 -15.85 16.43
N ILE A 270 12.35 -14.63 16.63
CA ILE A 270 12.48 -14.02 17.94
C ILE A 270 11.75 -12.69 18.00
N LEU A 271 11.20 -12.37 19.17
CA LEU A 271 10.71 -11.05 19.53
C LEU A 271 11.62 -10.52 20.63
N TYR A 272 12.13 -9.30 20.49
CA TYR A 272 13.13 -8.75 21.39
C TYR A 272 12.96 -7.25 21.62
N THR A 273 13.50 -6.75 22.73
CA THR A 273 13.54 -5.32 23.03
C THR A 273 14.69 -4.65 22.31
N THR A 274 14.48 -3.42 21.86
CA THR A 274 15.51 -2.55 21.28
C THR A 274 15.30 -1.13 21.80
N THR A 275 16.10 -0.19 21.32
CA THR A 275 16.01 1.21 21.71
C THR A 275 15.70 2.07 20.48
N ASP A 276 14.67 2.91 20.58
CA ASP A 276 14.34 3.86 19.51
C ASP A 276 15.38 5.00 19.41
N LEU A 277 15.16 5.95 18.49
CA LEU A 277 16.07 7.08 18.29
C LEU A 277 16.25 7.95 19.56
N HIS A 278 15.21 8.06 20.39
CA HIS A 278 15.18 8.91 21.59
C HIS A 278 15.69 8.21 22.85
N GLY A 279 16.08 6.95 22.76
CA GLY A 279 16.52 6.18 23.93
C GLY A 279 15.38 5.47 24.66
N ALA A 280 14.17 5.44 24.09
CA ALA A 280 13.03 4.77 24.71
C ALA A 280 12.97 3.27 24.32
N PRO A 281 12.42 2.41 25.19
CA PRO A 281 12.24 1.00 24.87
C PRO A 281 11.30 0.80 23.68
N ALA A 282 11.77 0.04 22.71
CA ALA A 282 11.03 -0.38 21.52
C ALA A 282 11.07 -1.91 21.41
N VAL A 283 10.25 -2.47 20.50
CA VAL A 283 10.22 -3.90 20.23
C VAL A 283 10.42 -4.14 18.74
N ALA A 284 11.16 -5.19 18.44
CA ALA A 284 11.45 -5.65 17.10
C ALA A 284 11.35 -7.18 17.06
N SER A 285 11.26 -7.73 15.85
CA SER A 285 11.42 -9.16 15.60
C SER A 285 12.64 -9.43 14.73
N ALA A 286 13.10 -10.67 14.75
CA ALA A 286 14.16 -11.17 13.88
C ALA A 286 13.89 -12.63 13.55
N ILE A 287 14.56 -13.13 12.53
CA ILE A 287 14.76 -14.56 12.35
C ILE A 287 16.20 -14.91 12.69
N VAL A 288 16.41 -16.15 13.15
CA VAL A 288 17.72 -16.73 13.38
C VAL A 288 17.80 -18.01 12.56
N VAL A 289 18.68 -18.03 11.56
CA VAL A 289 18.97 -19.20 10.73
C VAL A 289 20.10 -19.97 11.39
N ILE A 290 19.81 -21.19 11.82
CA ILE A 290 20.72 -22.02 12.61
C ILE A 290 21.06 -23.27 11.77
N PRO A 291 22.32 -23.42 11.31
CA PRO A 291 22.76 -24.62 10.61
C PRO A 291 22.61 -25.87 11.48
N ASP A 292 22.20 -26.98 10.88
CA ASP A 292 22.05 -28.27 11.59
C ASP A 292 23.41 -28.82 12.07
N THR A 293 24.51 -28.34 11.46
CA THR A 293 25.87 -28.70 11.82
C THR A 293 26.74 -27.45 12.00
N LEU A 294 27.38 -27.33 13.17
CA LEU A 294 28.36 -26.29 13.46
C LEU A 294 29.79 -26.85 13.36
N PRO A 295 30.65 -26.32 12.47
CA PRO A 295 32.05 -26.69 12.40
C PRO A 295 32.75 -26.48 13.75
N ASP A 296 33.54 -27.46 14.18
CA ASP A 296 34.27 -27.44 15.46
C ASP A 296 33.39 -27.21 16.71
N GLY A 297 32.07 -27.33 16.58
CA GLY A 297 31.10 -27.02 17.62
C GLY A 297 30.97 -25.52 17.94
N GLN A 298 31.51 -24.63 17.11
CA GLN A 298 31.51 -23.18 17.33
C GLN A 298 30.66 -22.48 16.28
N ALA A 299 29.69 -21.68 16.73
CA ALA A 299 28.93 -20.82 15.83
C ALA A 299 29.81 -19.67 15.31
N ARG A 300 29.58 -19.25 14.07
CA ARG A 300 30.06 -17.98 13.52
C ARG A 300 28.85 -17.15 13.14
N VAL A 301 28.86 -15.87 13.47
CA VAL A 301 27.65 -15.05 13.38
C VAL A 301 27.73 -14.04 12.24
N VAL A 302 26.73 -14.08 11.38
CA VAL A 302 26.46 -13.04 10.40
C VAL A 302 25.21 -12.27 10.85
N LEU A 303 25.33 -10.95 10.99
CA LEU A 303 24.18 -10.07 11.19
C LEU A 303 23.71 -9.62 9.81
N TRP A 304 22.43 -9.82 9.50
CA TRP A 304 21.85 -9.43 8.22
C TRP A 304 20.85 -8.29 8.37
N ASP A 305 21.19 -7.19 7.72
CA ASP A 305 20.39 -5.98 7.60
C ASP A 305 19.68 -6.00 6.24
N HIS A 306 18.35 -6.18 6.24
CA HIS A 306 17.59 -6.30 5.01
C HIS A 306 17.36 -4.96 4.30
N GLY A 307 17.16 -5.02 2.98
CA GLY A 307 16.74 -3.90 2.13
C GLY A 307 15.27 -3.52 2.33
N THR A 308 14.77 -2.57 1.53
CA THR A 308 13.41 -2.03 1.72
C THR A 308 12.31 -3.06 1.46
N THR A 309 11.59 -3.46 2.51
CA THR A 309 10.38 -4.30 2.42
C THR A 309 9.09 -3.51 2.54
N GLY A 310 9.16 -2.25 2.98
CA GLY A 310 8.06 -1.36 3.35
C GLY A 310 8.34 -0.74 4.72
N ILE A 311 7.39 0.03 5.28
CA ILE A 311 7.54 0.60 6.64
C ILE A 311 6.43 0.16 7.59
N ALA A 312 5.44 -0.57 7.09
CA ALA A 312 4.33 -1.04 7.90
C ALA A 312 4.72 -2.29 8.69
N ARG A 313 4.02 -2.52 9.80
CA ARG A 313 4.28 -3.66 10.68
C ARG A 313 4.22 -5.00 9.96
N ASP A 314 3.31 -5.17 9.01
CA ASP A 314 3.13 -6.39 8.23
C ASP A 314 4.18 -6.56 7.12
N CYS A 315 5.08 -5.60 6.92
CA CYS A 315 6.16 -5.70 5.94
C CYS A 315 7.42 -6.41 6.46
N ALA A 316 7.44 -6.85 7.72
CA ALA A 316 8.57 -7.58 8.29
C ALA A 316 8.92 -8.84 7.46
N PRO A 317 10.19 -9.02 7.08
CA PRO A 317 10.68 -10.26 6.48
C PRO A 317 10.28 -11.52 7.26
N SER A 318 10.32 -11.50 8.59
CA SER A 318 9.95 -12.64 9.44
C SER A 318 8.50 -13.11 9.30
N LEU A 319 7.60 -12.28 8.75
CA LEU A 319 6.21 -12.66 8.46
C LEU A 319 6.04 -13.34 7.09
N MET A 320 7.04 -13.28 6.21
CA MET A 320 6.94 -13.77 4.84
C MET A 320 7.40 -15.23 4.72
N MET A 321 6.48 -16.17 4.52
CA MET A 321 6.76 -17.62 4.50
C MET A 321 7.82 -18.07 3.47
N ASN A 322 8.08 -17.24 2.46
CA ASN A 322 9.06 -17.45 1.40
C ASN A 322 10.10 -16.33 1.35
N MET A 323 10.46 -15.75 2.50
CA MET A 323 11.39 -14.62 2.56
C MET A 323 12.75 -14.90 1.91
N PHE A 324 13.22 -16.15 1.94
CA PHE A 324 14.49 -16.55 1.31
C PHE A 324 14.42 -16.55 -0.22
N ASP A 325 13.22 -16.66 -0.80
CA ASP A 325 13.01 -16.63 -2.26
C ASP A 325 12.78 -15.20 -2.78
N ILE A 326 12.02 -14.37 -2.03
CA ILE A 326 11.57 -13.05 -2.51
C ILE A 326 12.44 -11.89 -1.99
N GLN A 327 12.83 -11.91 -0.73
CA GLN A 327 13.60 -10.83 -0.06
C GLN A 327 15.08 -11.22 0.14
N GLY A 328 15.48 -12.38 -0.39
CA GLY A 328 16.45 -13.31 0.18
C GLY A 328 17.76 -12.74 0.73
N ILE A 329 18.26 -13.41 1.78
CA ILE A 329 19.60 -13.17 2.33
C ILE A 329 20.63 -13.65 1.29
N PRO A 330 21.55 -12.80 0.82
CA PRO A 330 22.53 -13.18 -0.17
C PRO A 330 23.39 -14.32 0.34
N ALA A 331 23.64 -15.31 -0.52
CA ALA A 331 24.47 -16.46 -0.21
C ALA A 331 24.05 -17.29 1.04
N VAL A 332 22.75 -17.30 1.39
CA VAL A 332 22.24 -18.05 2.56
C VAL A 332 22.62 -19.53 2.53
N ALA A 333 22.54 -20.19 1.37
CA ALA A 333 22.91 -21.60 1.24
C ALA A 333 24.41 -21.84 1.52
N GLN A 334 25.27 -20.93 1.07
CA GLN A 334 26.72 -20.98 1.30
C GLN A 334 27.05 -20.70 2.77
N ALA A 335 26.37 -19.73 3.38
CA ALA A 335 26.51 -19.42 4.81
C ALA A 335 26.10 -20.62 5.69
N VAL A 336 24.95 -21.22 5.41
CA VAL A 336 24.48 -22.44 6.08
C VAL A 336 25.46 -23.59 5.88
N SER A 337 25.93 -23.83 4.65
CA SER A 337 26.94 -24.86 4.37
C SER A 337 28.29 -24.60 5.06
N ALA A 338 28.61 -23.35 5.37
CA ALA A 338 29.81 -22.97 6.12
C ALA A 338 29.61 -22.99 7.64
N GLY A 339 28.41 -23.34 8.11
CA GLY A 339 28.05 -23.38 9.53
C GLY A 339 27.89 -22.00 10.17
N TRP A 340 27.52 -20.98 9.39
CA TRP A 340 27.29 -19.64 9.91
C TRP A 340 25.85 -19.47 10.35
N VAL A 341 25.66 -19.01 11.58
CA VAL A 341 24.37 -18.57 12.10
C VAL A 341 24.10 -17.18 11.56
N ILE A 342 22.91 -16.98 10.99
CA ILE A 342 22.49 -15.66 10.51
C ILE A 342 21.41 -15.11 11.43
N VAL A 343 21.65 -13.94 12.01
CA VAL A 343 20.65 -13.17 12.77
C VAL A 343 20.17 -12.04 11.87
N ALA A 344 18.93 -12.13 11.40
CA ALA A 344 18.34 -11.19 10.45
C ALA A 344 17.19 -10.43 11.12
N THR A 345 17.44 -9.18 11.51
CA THR A 345 16.45 -8.35 12.18
C THR A 345 15.42 -7.80 11.21
N ASP A 346 14.18 -7.57 11.66
CA ASP A 346 13.18 -6.79 10.91
C ASP A 346 13.25 -5.27 11.20
N TYR A 347 14.13 -4.83 12.11
CA TYR A 347 14.11 -3.52 12.78
C TYR A 347 12.87 -3.25 13.67
N SER A 348 12.93 -2.21 14.51
CA SER A 348 11.78 -1.80 15.34
C SER A 348 10.59 -1.40 14.48
N GLY A 349 9.36 -1.62 14.98
CA GLY A 349 8.14 -1.22 14.26
C GLY A 349 7.74 -2.11 13.08
N GLN A 350 8.62 -3.00 12.61
CA GLN A 350 8.28 -4.11 11.72
C GLN A 350 8.12 -5.39 12.54
N GLY A 351 7.05 -6.14 12.27
CA GLY A 351 6.63 -7.32 13.03
C GLY A 351 5.99 -6.94 14.37
N ALA A 352 6.63 -6.07 15.15
CA ALA A 352 6.10 -5.51 16.39
C ALA A 352 5.44 -4.13 16.18
N ALA A 353 4.66 -3.67 17.16
CA ALA A 353 4.18 -2.29 17.15
C ALA A 353 5.31 -1.32 17.53
N GLY A 354 5.39 -0.18 16.85
CA GLY A 354 6.39 0.85 17.09
C GLY A 354 6.69 1.66 15.83
N ASP A 355 7.61 2.60 15.94
CA ASP A 355 8.10 3.37 14.80
C ASP A 355 9.20 2.60 14.07
N PHE A 356 9.14 2.63 12.74
CA PHE A 356 10.09 1.95 11.86
C PHE A 356 11.19 2.91 11.41
N PRO A 357 12.47 2.63 11.67
CA PRO A 357 13.56 3.58 11.47
C PRO A 357 14.08 3.57 10.01
N TYR A 358 13.19 3.73 9.02
CA TYR A 358 13.60 3.68 7.60
C TYR A 358 14.66 4.73 7.27
N LEU A 359 15.88 4.29 6.94
CA LEU A 359 17.03 5.18 6.74
C LEU A 359 17.27 6.11 7.95
N ILE A 360 16.97 5.63 9.15
CA ILE A 360 17.31 6.28 10.42
C ILE A 360 18.36 5.40 11.10
N GLY A 361 19.63 5.73 10.86
CA GLY A 361 20.74 4.82 11.05
C GLY A 361 20.91 4.31 12.48
N GLN A 362 20.70 5.18 13.47
CA GLN A 362 20.76 4.77 14.87
C GLN A 362 19.69 3.73 15.22
N GLY A 363 18.47 3.89 14.72
CA GLY A 363 17.39 2.93 15.01
C GLY A 363 17.62 1.58 14.34
N GLU A 364 18.04 1.59 13.07
CA GLU A 364 18.39 0.35 12.34
C GLU A 364 19.54 -0.39 13.03
N ALA A 365 20.63 0.32 13.36
CA ALA A 365 21.80 -0.26 14.02
C ALA A 365 21.50 -0.82 15.41
N ARG A 366 20.76 -0.08 16.24
CA ARG A 366 20.37 -0.54 17.58
C ARG A 366 19.56 -1.83 17.51
N SER A 367 18.58 -1.89 16.60
CA SER A 367 17.83 -3.12 16.32
C SER A 367 18.74 -4.28 15.94
N THR A 368 19.68 -4.11 15.03
CA THR A 368 20.58 -5.19 14.61
C THR A 368 21.46 -5.70 15.75
N LEU A 369 22.04 -4.80 16.54
CA LEU A 369 22.89 -5.14 17.69
C LEU A 369 22.07 -5.81 18.82
N ASP A 370 20.84 -5.37 19.03
CA ASP A 370 19.95 -5.95 20.04
C ASP A 370 19.34 -7.27 19.60
N ALA A 371 19.13 -7.49 18.30
CA ALA A 371 18.77 -8.80 17.76
C ALA A 371 19.86 -9.83 18.05
N PHE A 372 21.14 -9.44 17.91
CA PHE A 372 22.26 -10.29 18.30
C PHE A 372 22.21 -10.64 19.80
N ARG A 373 22.07 -9.63 20.67
CA ARG A 373 21.94 -9.84 22.13
C ARG A 373 20.82 -10.81 22.48
N ALA A 374 19.66 -10.66 21.85
CA ALA A 374 18.52 -11.54 22.07
C ALA A 374 18.79 -12.96 21.57
N ALA A 375 19.42 -13.11 20.39
CA ALA A 375 19.77 -14.41 19.83
C ALA A 375 20.76 -15.21 20.70
N ARG A 376 21.62 -14.54 21.48
CA ARG A 376 22.50 -15.20 22.47
C ARG A 376 21.76 -15.89 23.61
N HIS A 377 20.48 -15.60 23.79
CA HIS A 377 19.62 -16.19 24.82
C HIS A 377 18.74 -17.32 24.29
N LEU A 378 18.93 -17.76 23.04
CA LEU A 378 18.23 -18.91 22.49
C LEU A 378 18.74 -20.22 23.11
N ASP A 379 17.81 -21.11 23.47
CA ASP A 379 18.13 -22.38 24.08
C ASP A 379 18.90 -23.29 23.10
N GLY A 380 20.03 -23.83 23.55
CA GLY A 380 20.84 -24.75 22.74
C GLY A 380 21.74 -24.08 21.69
N LEU A 381 21.82 -22.74 21.68
CA LEU A 381 22.66 -21.97 20.77
C LEU A 381 23.66 -21.10 21.56
N ASP A 382 24.96 -21.43 21.47
CA ASP A 382 26.02 -20.60 22.02
C ASP A 382 26.64 -19.74 20.91
N LEU A 383 26.44 -18.42 20.99
CA LEU A 383 26.96 -17.47 20.01
C LEU A 383 28.18 -16.73 20.59
N PRO A 384 29.34 -16.77 19.90
CA PRO A 384 30.48 -15.97 20.30
C PRO A 384 30.15 -14.48 20.20
N ALA A 385 30.84 -13.66 20.99
CA ALA A 385 30.69 -12.21 20.98
C ALA A 385 31.42 -11.56 19.80
N GLU A 386 31.36 -12.18 18.63
CA GLU A 386 32.02 -11.78 17.39
C GLU A 386 31.06 -11.97 16.21
N ALA A 387 30.96 -10.98 15.33
CA ALA A 387 30.09 -11.08 14.16
C ALA A 387 30.61 -10.30 12.95
N VAL A 388 30.16 -10.70 11.76
CA VAL A 388 30.30 -9.91 10.53
C VAL A 388 28.93 -9.36 10.16
N VAL A 389 28.86 -8.09 9.78
CA VAL A 389 27.59 -7.43 9.39
C VAL A 389 27.47 -7.41 7.87
N TRP A 390 26.35 -7.84 7.35
CA TRP A 390 25.99 -7.78 5.94
C TRP A 390 24.73 -6.94 5.77
N GLY A 391 24.64 -6.16 4.69
CA GLY A 391 23.38 -5.52 4.34
C GLY A 391 23.31 -5.05 2.90
N HIS A 392 22.09 -4.94 2.37
CA HIS A 392 21.83 -4.50 0.98
C HIS A 392 20.82 -3.35 0.91
N SER A 393 21.05 -2.38 0.02
CA SER A 393 20.13 -1.24 -0.20
C SER A 393 19.95 -0.40 1.07
N GLN A 394 18.74 -0.25 1.60
CA GLN A 394 18.48 0.27 2.95
C GLN A 394 19.31 -0.49 4.00
N GLY A 395 19.35 -1.81 3.92
CA GLY A 395 20.15 -2.64 4.80
C GLY A 395 21.65 -2.39 4.67
N GLY A 396 22.13 -1.93 3.50
CA GLY A 396 23.52 -1.50 3.34
C GLY A 396 23.81 -0.21 4.13
N HIS A 397 22.84 0.71 4.19
CA HIS A 397 22.90 1.87 5.08
C HIS A 397 22.88 1.44 6.56
N ALA A 398 21.97 0.55 6.94
CA ALA A 398 21.90 -0.02 8.29
C ALA A 398 23.23 -0.70 8.67
N ALA A 399 23.82 -1.53 7.80
CA ALA A 399 25.07 -2.22 8.07
C ALA A 399 26.24 -1.26 8.34
N LEU A 400 26.33 -0.16 7.59
CA LEU A 400 27.31 0.91 7.83
C LEU A 400 27.12 1.53 9.23
N TRP A 401 25.88 1.82 9.62
CA TRP A 401 25.56 2.35 10.95
C TRP A 401 25.79 1.32 12.07
N THR A 402 25.42 0.05 11.88
CA THR A 402 25.65 -1.06 12.80
C THR A 402 27.14 -1.16 13.14
N GLY A 403 28.00 -1.16 12.12
CA GLY A 403 29.45 -1.21 12.33
C GLY A 403 30.03 0.04 13.01
N ALA A 404 29.48 1.22 12.72
CA ALA A 404 29.95 2.48 13.32
C ALA A 404 29.52 2.62 14.79
N LEU A 405 28.32 2.14 15.12
CA LEU A 405 27.71 2.29 16.44
C LEU A 405 28.11 1.18 17.42
N ALA A 406 28.51 0.01 16.91
CA ALA A 406 28.76 -1.18 17.74
C ALA A 406 29.67 -0.93 18.94
N ALA A 407 30.80 -0.25 18.76
CA ALA A 407 31.76 -0.02 19.85
C ALA A 407 31.21 0.84 20.99
N GLU A 408 30.24 1.73 20.71
CA GLU A 408 29.62 2.60 21.71
C GLU A 408 28.38 1.93 22.33
N TYR A 409 27.50 1.36 21.50
CA TYR A 409 26.20 0.86 21.94
C TYR A 409 26.24 -0.60 22.42
N ALA A 410 27.09 -1.43 21.82
CA ALA A 410 27.26 -2.84 22.13
C ALA A 410 28.74 -3.23 22.26
N PRO A 411 29.47 -2.64 23.22
CA PRO A 411 30.92 -2.83 23.38
C PRO A 411 31.30 -4.28 23.68
N GLU A 412 30.37 -5.11 24.12
CA GLU A 412 30.57 -6.54 24.30
C GLU A 412 30.66 -7.33 22.98
N LEU A 413 30.14 -6.80 21.87
CA LEU A 413 30.16 -7.43 20.55
C LEU A 413 31.31 -6.86 19.71
N HIS A 414 32.24 -7.74 19.31
CA HIS A 414 33.29 -7.39 18.39
C HIS A 414 32.85 -7.57 16.92
N ILE A 415 32.70 -6.47 16.19
CA ILE A 415 32.44 -6.52 14.76
C ILE A 415 33.75 -6.82 14.03
N LEU A 416 33.80 -7.97 13.34
CA LEU A 416 34.96 -8.42 12.58
C LEU A 416 35.03 -7.82 11.18
N GLY A 417 33.91 -7.31 10.67
CA GLY A 417 33.84 -6.63 9.38
C GLY A 417 32.42 -6.22 9.02
N VAL A 418 32.29 -5.24 8.11
CA VAL A 418 31.02 -4.76 7.56
C VAL A 418 31.05 -4.89 6.04
N ALA A 419 30.09 -5.61 5.47
CA ALA A 419 29.86 -5.71 4.03
C ALA A 419 28.55 -4.98 3.66
N ALA A 420 28.68 -3.79 3.07
CA ALA A 420 27.57 -2.95 2.63
C ALA A 420 27.41 -3.02 1.11
N VAL A 421 26.26 -3.49 0.64
CA VAL A 421 26.02 -3.76 -0.79
C VAL A 421 24.96 -2.81 -1.35
N SER A 422 25.29 -2.07 -2.41
CA SER A 422 24.50 -0.96 -2.95
C SER A 422 23.88 -0.08 -1.84
N PRO A 423 24.66 0.36 -0.83
CA PRO A 423 24.09 1.01 0.35
C PRO A 423 23.42 2.34 -0.04
N ALA A 424 22.27 2.61 0.56
CA ALA A 424 21.64 3.93 0.53
C ALA A 424 22.36 4.91 1.49
N ALA A 425 23.69 5.00 1.37
CA ALA A 425 24.57 5.64 2.35
C ALA A 425 24.42 7.16 2.46
N ASP A 426 23.86 7.80 1.43
CA ASP A 426 23.57 9.24 1.41
C ASP A 426 22.06 9.45 1.20
N PRO A 427 21.23 9.43 2.27
CA PRO A 427 19.79 9.60 2.16
C PRO A 427 19.38 10.91 1.48
N ARG A 428 20.13 11.99 1.70
CA ARG A 428 19.83 13.30 1.09
C ARG A 428 20.17 13.31 -0.40
N GLY A 429 21.34 12.82 -0.79
CA GLY A 429 21.73 12.68 -2.19
C GLY A 429 20.79 11.77 -2.96
N LEU A 430 20.34 10.68 -2.34
CA LEU A 430 19.32 9.80 -2.89
C LEU A 430 17.99 10.52 -3.09
N ALA A 431 17.52 11.26 -2.09
CA ALA A 431 16.28 12.05 -2.19
C ALA A 431 16.35 13.08 -3.33
N GLN A 432 17.46 13.81 -3.45
CA GLN A 432 17.70 14.76 -4.54
C GLN A 432 17.66 14.10 -5.92
N ARG A 433 18.24 12.90 -6.06
CA ARG A 433 18.22 12.13 -7.30
C ARG A 433 16.82 11.64 -7.64
N ILE A 434 16.11 11.02 -6.69
CA ILE A 434 14.76 10.48 -6.92
C ILE A 434 13.78 11.59 -7.31
N ILE A 435 13.83 12.73 -6.60
CA ILE A 435 12.95 13.88 -6.86
C ILE A 435 13.36 14.57 -8.17
N GLY A 436 14.66 14.75 -8.42
CA GLY A 436 15.16 15.43 -9.62
C GLY A 436 15.01 14.63 -10.92
N ALA A 437 15.22 13.31 -10.90
CA ALA A 437 15.22 12.47 -12.10
C ALA A 437 13.82 11.97 -12.50
N ALA A 438 13.00 11.59 -11.53
CA ALA A 438 11.68 10.99 -11.78
C ALA A 438 10.53 11.99 -11.61
N GLY A 439 10.80 13.18 -11.06
CA GLY A 439 9.80 14.20 -10.76
C GLY A 439 8.62 13.61 -10.01
N SER A 440 7.42 13.99 -10.46
CA SER A 440 6.13 13.66 -9.89
C SER A 440 5.63 12.22 -10.17
N SER A 441 6.53 11.24 -10.21
CA SER A 441 6.19 9.84 -10.48
C SER A 441 5.51 9.15 -9.28
N PRO A 442 4.65 8.15 -9.51
CA PRO A 442 4.07 7.33 -8.44
C PRO A 442 5.09 6.61 -7.55
N VAL A 443 6.21 6.18 -8.15
CA VAL A 443 7.31 5.50 -7.44
C VAL A 443 8.03 6.49 -6.54
N THR A 444 8.32 7.70 -7.03
CA THR A 444 8.83 8.82 -6.24
C THR A 444 7.89 9.17 -5.10
N THR A 445 6.58 9.19 -5.36
CA THR A 445 5.57 9.49 -4.35
C THR A 445 5.60 8.46 -3.21
N LEU A 446 5.76 7.17 -3.53
CA LEU A 446 5.88 6.12 -2.53
C LEU A 446 7.19 6.20 -1.75
N ALA A 447 8.32 6.39 -2.44
CA ALA A 447 9.63 6.53 -1.79
C ALA A 447 9.66 7.71 -0.80
N VAL A 448 9.08 8.85 -1.20
CA VAL A 448 8.91 10.01 -0.30
C VAL A 448 8.04 9.65 0.90
N ALA A 449 6.95 8.89 0.71
CA ALA A 449 6.09 8.48 1.82
C ALA A 449 6.82 7.58 2.83
N TRP A 450 7.66 6.66 2.35
CA TRP A 450 8.47 5.78 3.18
C TRP A 450 9.57 6.50 3.96
N VAL A 451 10.06 7.65 3.48
CA VAL A 451 10.99 8.49 4.26
C VAL A 451 10.24 9.42 5.19
N LEU A 452 9.25 10.15 4.67
CA LEU A 452 8.62 11.25 5.39
C LEU A 452 7.84 10.79 6.63
N ILE A 453 7.16 9.64 6.55
CA ILE A 453 6.40 9.12 7.69
C ILE A 453 7.34 8.75 8.86
N PRO A 454 8.34 7.86 8.70
CA PRO A 454 9.34 7.56 9.72
C PRO A 454 10.05 8.78 10.27
N TYR A 455 10.48 9.70 9.38
CA TYR A 455 11.19 10.90 9.83
C TYR A 455 10.29 11.81 10.66
N SER A 456 9.01 11.94 10.31
CA SER A 456 8.05 12.72 11.12
C SER A 456 7.66 12.08 12.45
N GLN A 457 7.89 10.77 12.61
CA GLN A 457 7.68 10.05 13.86
C GLN A 457 8.93 10.10 14.75
N ALA A 458 10.11 9.98 14.16
CA ALA A 458 11.38 9.96 14.87
C ALA A 458 11.95 11.34 15.18
N TYR A 459 11.57 12.38 14.43
CA TYR A 459 12.08 13.74 14.63
C TYR A 459 10.93 14.71 14.87
N ASP A 460 10.82 15.21 16.10
CA ASP A 460 9.78 16.17 16.52
C ASP A 460 9.75 17.46 15.67
N ASP A 461 10.86 17.82 15.04
CA ASP A 461 11.00 19.00 14.19
C ASP A 461 10.62 18.76 12.71
N VAL A 462 10.33 17.51 12.33
CA VAL A 462 9.84 17.16 10.99
C VAL A 462 8.31 17.07 10.98
N ASP A 463 7.65 18.19 10.64
CA ASP A 463 6.18 18.23 10.59
C ASP A 463 5.60 17.66 9.28
N PHE A 464 5.02 16.46 9.36
CA PHE A 464 4.28 15.83 8.27
C PHE A 464 3.19 16.74 7.66
N ALA A 465 2.46 17.50 8.50
CA ALA A 465 1.38 18.35 8.05
C ALA A 465 1.87 19.57 7.26
N ALA A 466 3.08 20.05 7.53
CA ALA A 466 3.75 21.10 6.77
C ALA A 466 4.26 20.60 5.41
N GLN A 467 4.64 19.32 5.32
CA GLN A 467 5.22 18.74 4.10
C GLN A 467 4.18 18.17 3.12
N VAL A 468 2.98 17.81 3.61
CA VAL A 468 1.94 17.17 2.78
C VAL A 468 0.66 17.99 2.73
N ALA A 469 0.16 18.20 1.51
CA ALA A 469 -1.10 18.89 1.25
C ALA A 469 -2.26 18.22 1.99
N PRO A 470 -3.23 18.96 2.57
CA PRO A 470 -4.32 18.37 3.35
C PRO A 470 -5.08 17.25 2.62
N ALA A 471 -5.32 17.41 1.31
CA ALA A 471 -5.98 16.39 0.48
C ALA A 471 -5.11 15.15 0.22
N GLY A 472 -3.80 15.25 0.36
CA GLY A 472 -2.82 14.20 0.13
C GLY A 472 -2.48 13.35 1.35
N ARG A 473 -2.75 13.83 2.56
CA ARG A 473 -2.30 13.20 3.82
C ARG A 473 -2.80 11.76 3.98
N ALA A 474 -4.07 11.51 3.69
CA ALA A 474 -4.63 10.16 3.74
C ALA A 474 -4.01 9.23 2.69
N ILE A 475 -3.73 9.76 1.49
CA ILE A 475 -3.11 9.02 0.40
C ILE A 475 -1.68 8.62 0.78
N VAL A 476 -0.89 9.57 1.31
CA VAL A 476 0.50 9.30 1.72
C VAL A 476 0.55 8.23 2.82
N ARG A 477 -0.34 8.29 3.82
CA ARG A 477 -0.43 7.26 4.87
C ARG A 477 -0.86 5.90 4.34
N GLU A 478 -1.83 5.87 3.44
CA GLU A 478 -2.28 4.60 2.82
C GLU A 478 -1.20 4.01 1.90
N MET A 479 -0.43 4.86 1.22
CA MET A 479 0.71 4.43 0.41
C MET A 479 1.84 3.88 1.27
N SER A 480 2.15 4.54 2.39
CA SER A 480 3.21 4.09 3.30
C SER A 480 2.88 2.76 3.98
N ALA A 481 1.59 2.43 4.12
CA ALA A 481 1.12 1.15 4.63
C ALA A 481 1.35 -0.04 3.67
N ARG A 482 1.91 0.18 2.48
CA ARG A 482 2.14 -0.88 1.47
C ARG A 482 3.55 -1.45 1.58
N CYS A 483 3.64 -2.76 1.44
CA CYS A 483 4.92 -3.46 1.35
C CYS A 483 5.42 -3.54 -0.09
N ALA A 484 6.74 -3.50 -0.27
CA ALA A 484 7.42 -3.51 -1.57
C ALA A 484 7.13 -4.78 -2.38
N SER A 485 6.95 -5.93 -1.73
CA SER A 485 6.71 -7.24 -2.35
C SER A 485 5.24 -7.51 -2.72
N GLN A 486 4.30 -6.64 -2.31
CA GLN A 486 2.88 -6.91 -2.55
C GLN A 486 2.43 -6.45 -3.94
N PRO A 487 1.57 -7.22 -4.65
CA PRO A 487 0.89 -6.79 -5.88
C PRO A 487 0.11 -5.46 -5.73
N GLY A 488 -0.19 -5.05 -4.50
CA GLY A 488 -0.78 -3.76 -4.15
C GLY A 488 0.09 -2.54 -4.48
N LEU A 489 1.40 -2.72 -4.75
CA LEU A 489 2.27 -1.67 -5.28
C LEU A 489 1.75 -1.15 -6.62
N LEU A 490 1.33 -2.05 -7.53
CA LEU A 490 0.73 -1.69 -8.82
C LEU A 490 -0.58 -0.91 -8.63
N VAL A 491 -1.42 -1.31 -7.67
CA VAL A 491 -2.69 -0.62 -7.37
C VAL A 491 -2.44 0.78 -6.79
N SER A 492 -1.41 0.94 -5.96
CA SER A 492 -1.01 2.21 -5.34
C SER A 492 -0.35 3.14 -6.36
N VAL A 493 0.50 2.59 -7.23
CA VAL A 493 1.07 3.28 -8.40
C VAL A 493 -0.06 3.77 -9.32
N LEU A 494 -1.04 2.92 -9.65
CA LEU A 494 -2.20 3.29 -10.45
C LEU A 494 -3.09 4.35 -9.76
N SER A 495 -3.22 4.31 -8.43
CA SER A 495 -3.95 5.30 -7.65
C SER A 495 -3.25 6.66 -7.63
N ALA A 496 -1.91 6.69 -7.52
CA ALA A 496 -1.09 7.89 -7.58
C ALA A 496 -1.04 8.50 -9.01
N ILE A 497 -1.07 7.68 -10.06
CA ILE A 497 -1.32 8.16 -11.45
C ILE A 497 -2.72 8.76 -11.55
N GLY A 498 -3.69 8.11 -10.91
CA GLY A 498 -5.07 8.54 -10.83
C GLY A 498 -5.19 9.98 -10.36
N VAL A 499 -4.52 10.35 -9.25
CA VAL A 499 -4.61 11.64 -8.53
C VAL A 499 -3.87 12.81 -9.22
N GLY A 500 -3.06 12.57 -10.26
CA GLY A 500 -2.37 13.63 -11.03
C GLY A 500 -1.37 14.43 -10.17
N SER A 501 -0.53 13.72 -9.42
CA SER A 501 -0.30 14.10 -8.01
C SER A 501 1.00 14.78 -7.65
N GLY A 502 2.12 14.61 -8.36
CA GLY A 502 3.38 14.89 -7.66
C GLY A 502 3.63 16.38 -7.36
N ASP A 503 3.16 17.32 -8.19
CA ASP A 503 3.33 18.76 -7.92
C ASP A 503 2.30 19.33 -6.91
N ARG A 504 1.34 18.51 -6.44
CA ARG A 504 0.25 18.95 -5.54
C ARG A 504 0.14 18.15 -4.24
N LEU A 505 0.84 17.03 -4.13
CA LEU A 505 0.79 16.19 -2.93
C LEU A 505 1.71 16.71 -1.83
N TYR A 506 2.92 17.14 -2.19
CA TYR A 506 3.93 17.65 -1.28
C TYR A 506 4.03 19.18 -1.41
N LEU A 507 4.14 19.88 -0.27
CA LEU A 507 4.02 21.35 -0.18
C LEU A 507 5.38 22.07 -0.05
N GLY A 508 6.47 21.34 0.13
CA GLY A 508 7.79 21.90 0.45
C GLY A 508 8.96 21.24 -0.29
N ASP A 509 10.14 21.82 -0.10
CA ASP A 509 11.40 21.19 -0.52
C ASP A 509 11.70 20.02 0.42
N LEU A 510 11.55 18.81 -0.11
CA LEU A 510 11.78 17.55 0.61
C LEU A 510 13.26 17.17 0.72
N THR A 511 14.16 18.01 0.21
CA THR A 511 15.62 17.81 0.21
C THR A 511 16.39 18.92 0.91
N GLY A 512 15.68 19.93 1.39
CA GLY A 512 16.19 21.07 2.13
C GLY A 512 15.48 21.25 3.47
N GLY A 513 15.74 22.39 4.13
CA GLY A 513 15.16 22.70 5.44
C GLY A 513 15.49 21.64 6.50
N VAL A 514 14.56 21.44 7.44
CA VAL A 514 14.73 20.50 8.56
C VAL A 514 14.81 19.05 8.08
N LEU A 515 13.94 18.63 7.15
CA LEU A 515 13.98 17.26 6.63
C LEU A 515 15.32 16.97 5.92
N GLY A 516 15.81 17.90 5.10
CA GLY A 516 17.12 17.78 4.46
C GLY A 516 18.27 17.65 5.48
N ALA A 517 18.23 18.43 6.56
CA ALA A 517 19.22 18.33 7.63
C ALA A 517 19.16 16.98 8.36
N ARG A 518 17.95 16.45 8.63
CA ARG A 518 17.79 15.11 9.22
C ARG A 518 18.25 14.00 8.27
N LEU A 519 18.08 14.16 6.96
CA LEU A 519 18.63 13.21 5.98
C LEU A 519 20.16 13.22 6.00
N ASP A 520 20.79 14.38 6.16
CA ASP A 520 22.25 14.50 6.34
C ASP A 520 22.72 13.87 7.66
N ASP A 521 21.98 14.05 8.76
CA ASP A 521 22.29 13.44 10.06
C ASP A 521 22.32 11.89 9.98
N ASN A 522 21.67 11.29 8.97
CA ASN A 522 21.64 9.85 8.74
C ASN A 522 22.68 9.37 7.71
N LYS A 523 23.63 10.21 7.30
CA LYS A 523 24.82 9.79 6.56
C LYS A 523 25.98 9.57 7.54
N THR A 524 26.39 8.31 7.72
CA THR A 524 27.55 7.99 8.57
C THR A 524 28.86 8.09 7.79
N LEU A 525 29.92 8.59 8.42
CA LEU A 525 31.30 8.53 7.92
C LEU A 525 32.20 7.75 8.90
N GLY A 526 31.59 6.90 9.74
CA GLY A 526 32.24 6.13 10.78
C GLY A 526 32.15 6.79 12.16
N PRO A 527 33.09 6.47 13.07
CA PRO A 527 34.27 5.63 12.88
C PRO A 527 33.91 4.14 12.79
N TRP A 528 34.64 3.36 11.99
CA TRP A 528 34.57 1.90 12.01
C TRP A 528 35.83 1.31 12.62
N GLY A 529 35.66 0.44 13.62
CA GLY A 529 36.76 -0.34 14.20
C GLY A 529 37.12 -1.60 13.41
N ALA A 530 36.41 -1.87 12.31
CA ALA A 530 36.48 -3.10 11.55
C ALA A 530 36.64 -2.82 10.05
N PRO A 531 37.20 -3.77 9.27
CA PRO A 531 37.31 -3.64 7.82
C PRO A 531 35.96 -3.44 7.12
N LEU A 532 35.95 -2.56 6.12
CA LEU A 532 34.77 -2.27 5.30
C LEU A 532 34.90 -2.87 3.89
N LEU A 533 33.85 -3.55 3.44
CA LEU A 533 33.62 -3.95 2.06
C LEU A 533 32.40 -3.22 1.53
N ILE A 534 32.56 -2.38 0.51
CA ILE A 534 31.46 -1.72 -0.19
C ILE A 534 31.38 -2.26 -1.62
N ALA A 535 30.23 -2.75 -2.05
CA ALA A 535 30.08 -3.26 -3.42
C ALA A 535 28.76 -2.81 -4.05
N TRP A 536 28.72 -2.59 -5.36
CA TRP A 536 27.48 -2.21 -6.06
C TRP A 536 27.46 -2.71 -7.51
N GLY A 537 26.27 -2.74 -8.10
CA GLY A 537 26.11 -2.99 -9.53
C GLY A 537 26.43 -1.75 -10.37
N GLY A 538 27.20 -1.88 -11.44
CA GLY A 538 27.53 -0.76 -12.33
C GLY A 538 26.34 -0.26 -13.18
N SER A 539 25.23 -1.01 -13.19
CA SER A 539 23.96 -0.64 -13.83
C SER A 539 22.84 -0.46 -12.80
N ASP A 540 23.17 -0.15 -11.54
CA ASP A 540 22.19 0.03 -10.46
C ASP A 540 21.21 1.16 -10.78
N GLU A 541 19.96 0.76 -10.98
CA GLU A 541 18.84 1.60 -11.38
C GLU A 541 18.08 2.22 -10.19
N VAL A 542 18.42 1.82 -8.96
CA VAL A 542 17.75 2.27 -7.72
C VAL A 542 18.66 3.23 -6.97
N ILE A 543 19.88 2.81 -6.64
CA ILE A 543 20.91 3.62 -6.00
C ILE A 543 22.02 3.85 -7.02
N ALA A 544 21.92 4.97 -7.73
CA ALA A 544 22.79 5.26 -8.87
C ALA A 544 24.29 5.10 -8.52
N PRO A 545 25.11 4.47 -9.38
CA PRO A 545 26.54 4.25 -9.13
C PRO A 545 27.32 5.52 -8.77
N ALA A 546 26.91 6.67 -9.30
CA ALA A 546 27.52 7.96 -8.95
C ALA A 546 27.43 8.27 -7.44
N LEU A 547 26.32 7.94 -6.77
CA LEU A 547 26.19 8.11 -5.32
C LEU A 547 27.16 7.20 -4.55
N GLN A 548 27.42 6.00 -5.08
CA GLN A 548 28.39 5.06 -4.50
C GLN A 548 29.81 5.60 -4.66
N HIS A 549 30.17 6.10 -5.84
CA HIS A 549 31.46 6.73 -6.10
C HIS A 549 31.70 7.96 -5.23
N ASP A 550 30.69 8.84 -5.11
CA ASP A 550 30.78 10.05 -4.29
C ASP A 550 31.01 9.69 -2.81
N TYR A 551 30.22 8.76 -2.26
CA TYR A 551 30.36 8.31 -0.88
C TYR A 551 31.70 7.62 -0.59
N VAL A 552 32.13 6.69 -1.47
CA VAL A 552 33.45 6.04 -1.34
C VAL A 552 34.58 7.09 -1.42
N GLY A 553 34.47 8.06 -2.32
CA GLY A 553 35.43 9.15 -2.45
C GLY A 553 35.53 10.00 -1.17
N GLU A 554 34.40 10.31 -0.54
CA GLU A 554 34.36 11.00 0.75
C GLU A 554 35.03 10.19 1.87
N LEU A 555 34.75 8.88 1.95
CA LEU A 555 35.39 7.99 2.93
C LEU A 555 36.90 7.90 2.74
N CYS A 556 37.36 7.77 1.49
CA CYS A 556 38.78 7.77 1.17
C CYS A 556 39.44 9.10 1.54
N ALA A 557 38.78 10.23 1.27
CA ALA A 557 39.27 11.55 1.66
C ALA A 557 39.31 11.73 3.20
N ALA A 558 38.42 11.06 3.93
CA ALA A 558 38.42 11.01 5.39
C ALA A 558 39.44 10.02 5.97
N GLY A 559 40.17 9.28 5.14
CA GLY A 559 41.20 8.32 5.57
C GLY A 559 40.64 6.99 6.09
N VAL A 560 39.40 6.65 5.73
CA VAL A 560 38.78 5.37 6.10
C VAL A 560 39.34 4.26 5.22
N ASP A 561 39.86 3.20 5.83
CA ASP A 561 40.34 2.03 5.12
C ASP A 561 39.16 1.16 4.69
N LEU A 562 38.96 1.03 3.37
CA LEU A 562 37.87 0.24 2.79
C LEU A 562 38.31 -0.46 1.51
N THR A 563 37.66 -1.60 1.23
CA THR A 563 37.69 -2.25 -0.08
C THR A 563 36.39 -1.97 -0.81
N SER A 564 36.45 -1.41 -2.02
CA SER A 564 35.29 -1.14 -2.86
C SER A 564 35.31 -1.94 -4.16
N HIS A 565 34.15 -2.44 -4.59
CA HIS A 565 34.00 -3.21 -5.83
C HIS A 565 32.73 -2.82 -6.60
N GLU A 566 32.92 -2.30 -7.81
CA GLU A 566 31.85 -2.18 -8.79
C GLU A 566 31.77 -3.44 -9.67
N TYR A 567 30.55 -3.92 -9.91
CA TYR A 567 30.28 -5.04 -10.81
C TYR A 567 29.61 -4.56 -12.09
N PRO A 568 30.35 -4.38 -13.20
CA PRO A 568 29.81 -3.84 -14.45
C PRO A 568 28.62 -4.66 -14.97
N GLY A 569 27.56 -3.97 -15.39
CA GLY A 569 26.38 -4.60 -15.99
C GLY A 569 25.37 -5.20 -15.01
N LEU A 570 25.70 -5.32 -13.71
CA LEU A 570 24.74 -5.80 -12.71
C LEU A 570 23.80 -4.67 -12.26
N SER A 571 22.52 -5.01 -12.11
CA SER A 571 21.46 -4.13 -11.57
C SER A 571 21.49 -4.08 -10.04
N HIS A 572 20.59 -3.29 -9.45
CA HIS A 572 20.46 -3.17 -7.99
C HIS A 572 20.27 -4.52 -7.29
N MET A 573 19.41 -5.37 -7.84
CA MET A 573 19.20 -6.74 -7.34
C MET A 573 20.19 -7.74 -7.93
N GLY A 574 20.71 -7.47 -9.14
CA GLY A 574 21.63 -8.35 -9.84
C GLY A 574 22.92 -8.62 -9.06
N VAL A 575 23.40 -7.66 -8.26
CA VAL A 575 24.61 -7.84 -7.44
C VAL A 575 24.42 -8.85 -6.30
N VAL A 576 23.21 -9.00 -5.75
CA VAL A 576 22.90 -9.93 -4.63
C VAL A 576 22.20 -11.22 -5.05
N THR A 577 21.81 -11.35 -6.33
CA THR A 577 21.11 -12.53 -6.85
C THR A 577 22.06 -13.72 -7.04
N GLU A 578 21.55 -14.95 -6.93
CA GLU A 578 22.30 -16.17 -7.23
C GLU A 578 22.98 -16.10 -8.61
N GLY A 579 24.23 -16.57 -8.66
CA GLY A 579 25.06 -16.49 -9.87
C GLY A 579 25.79 -15.17 -10.06
N SER A 580 25.53 -14.15 -9.22
CA SER A 580 26.34 -12.93 -9.19
C SER A 580 27.80 -13.23 -8.86
N GLY A 581 28.71 -12.56 -9.58
CA GLY A 581 30.15 -12.62 -9.30
C GLY A 581 30.55 -12.03 -7.95
N PHE A 582 29.65 -11.33 -7.26
CA PHE A 582 29.87 -10.77 -5.93
C PHE A 582 29.75 -11.81 -4.81
N LEU A 583 28.81 -12.77 -4.90
CA LEU A 583 28.56 -13.70 -3.80
C LEU A 583 29.79 -14.53 -3.39
N PRO A 584 30.64 -15.02 -4.32
CA PRO A 584 31.90 -15.68 -3.95
C PRO A 584 32.88 -14.76 -3.20
N LEU A 585 32.90 -13.47 -3.53
CA LEU A 585 33.71 -12.49 -2.80
C LEU A 585 33.13 -12.27 -1.39
N LEU A 586 31.82 -12.03 -1.27
CA LEU A 586 31.16 -11.83 0.03
C LEU A 586 31.46 -12.98 1.01
N VAL A 587 31.30 -14.22 0.54
CA VAL A 587 31.56 -15.42 1.35
C VAL A 587 33.05 -15.55 1.67
N SER A 588 33.94 -15.43 0.68
CA SER A 588 35.38 -15.59 0.96
C SER A 588 35.94 -14.49 1.87
N TRP A 589 35.52 -13.24 1.67
CA TRP A 589 35.88 -12.11 2.52
C TRP A 589 35.37 -12.27 3.95
N THR A 590 34.14 -12.76 4.13
CA THR A 590 33.57 -13.05 5.46
C THR A 590 34.31 -14.19 6.15
N ALA A 591 34.62 -15.27 5.43
CA ALA A 591 35.41 -16.38 5.95
C ALA A 591 36.80 -15.93 6.43
N ASP A 592 37.44 -15.01 5.70
CA ASP A 592 38.73 -14.45 6.09
C ASP A 592 38.64 -13.63 7.39
N ARG A 593 37.55 -12.90 7.63
CA ARG A 593 37.31 -12.20 8.90
C ARG A 593 37.16 -13.17 10.07
N PHE A 594 36.35 -14.21 9.92
CA PHE A 594 36.23 -15.26 10.94
C PHE A 594 37.54 -16.03 11.17
N ALA A 595 38.42 -16.08 10.18
CA ALA A 595 39.74 -16.70 10.31
C ALA A 595 40.82 -15.74 10.86
N GLY A 596 40.48 -14.50 11.22
CA GLY A 596 41.42 -13.50 11.71
C GLY A 596 42.46 -13.04 10.68
N ARG A 597 42.16 -13.19 9.39
CA ARG A 597 43.07 -12.77 8.31
C ARG A 597 42.94 -11.27 8.05
N ALA A 598 44.07 -10.64 7.77
CA ALA A 598 44.13 -9.22 7.39
C ALA A 598 43.16 -8.91 6.24
N ALA A 599 42.53 -7.74 6.32
CA ALA A 599 41.72 -7.25 5.23
C ALA A 599 42.55 -7.10 3.95
N PRO A 600 41.94 -7.24 2.76
CA PRO A 600 42.58 -6.82 1.52
C PRO A 600 43.07 -5.37 1.64
N PRO A 601 44.12 -4.98 0.90
CA PRO A 601 44.56 -3.59 0.86
C PRO A 601 43.40 -2.65 0.51
N SER A 602 43.45 -1.44 1.07
CA SER A 602 42.53 -0.37 0.72
C SER A 602 42.44 -0.16 -0.80
N THR A 603 41.24 0.16 -1.27
CA THR A 603 41.02 0.66 -2.64
C THR A 603 41.04 2.17 -2.72
N CYS A 604 41.14 2.84 -1.58
CA CYS A 604 41.65 4.21 -1.48
C CYS A 604 43.17 4.20 -1.78
#